data_AF-A0A9P5U6H7-F1
#
_entry.id   AF-A0A9P5U6H7-F1
#
_cell.length_a   1.000
_cell.length_b   1.000
_cell.length_c   1.000
_cell.angle_alpha   90.00
_cell.angle_beta   90.00
_cell.angle_gamma   90.00
#
_symmetry.space_group_name_H-M   'P 1'
#
loop_
_entity.id
_entity.type
_entity.pdbx_description
1 polymer ?
#
loop_
_entity_poly.entity_id
_entity_poly.type
_entity_poly.pdbx_seq_one_letter_code
_entity_poly.pdbx_strand_id
1 'polypeptide(L)'
;MANVSLLPSSTIAIDDPSKVVKVIASHGKTGDHMEISYSHSKVIGNGSFGVVFQARMVPAPKEGEDIAIKKVLQDKRFKNRELQIMRLVSHPNVVDLRAFFYTNGEKKDEVYLNLMLEYVPETVYRASRHYTKLKQPMPMLQIKLYMYQLLRSLSYIHSVGICHRDIKPQNLLLNPATGVLKLCDFGSAKILVAGEPNVSYICSRYYRAPELIFGATNYTTNIDIWSTGCVMAELMLGQPLFPGESGIDQLVEIIKILGTPSREQIKTMNPNYMEHKFPQIKPHPFSKVFRPRTPPEAIDLVSKLLEYTPGARLSSVEAMVHPFFDELRVEGARMPNGKEFPPLFNFTREELSVRPDLIRRLVPPHCESELASRNIVLDNFVPIPLEDMRITLD
;
A
#
# COMPACT_ATOMS: atom_id res chain seq x y z
N MET A 1 30.38 -2.27 32.91
CA MET A 1 30.41 -0.98 33.65
C MET A 1 30.79 0.12 32.66
N ALA A 2 29.81 0.91 32.25
CA ALA A 2 29.99 2.24 31.66
C ALA A 2 28.69 2.99 32.00
N ASN A 3 28.79 3.98 32.88
CA ASN A 3 27.68 4.77 33.40
C ASN A 3 27.13 5.66 32.29
N VAL A 4 25.91 5.39 31.83
CA VAL A 4 25.10 6.36 31.09
C VAL A 4 24.29 7.12 32.12
N SER A 5 24.62 8.40 32.30
CA SER A 5 23.98 9.32 33.22
C SER A 5 22.48 9.47 32.91
N LEU A 6 21.66 9.10 33.89
CA LEU A 6 20.22 9.30 33.93
C LEU A 6 19.90 10.80 34.04
N LEU A 7 19.19 11.35 33.06
CA LEU A 7 18.46 12.61 33.22
C LEU A 7 17.01 12.30 33.64
N PRO A 8 16.39 13.12 34.51
CA PRO A 8 15.11 12.82 35.11
C PRO A 8 13.99 12.82 34.08
N SER A 9 13.16 11.78 34.17
CA SER A 9 11.96 11.53 33.39
C SER A 9 10.89 12.59 33.63
N SER A 10 10.56 13.40 32.62
CA SER A 10 9.28 14.11 32.59
C SER A 10 8.19 13.14 32.12
N THR A 11 7.28 12.81 33.02
CA THR A 11 5.96 12.25 32.75
C THR A 11 5.24 13.12 31.73
N ILE A 12 4.85 12.56 30.59
CA ILE A 12 3.94 13.21 29.65
C ILE A 12 2.60 12.48 29.78
N ALA A 13 1.83 12.90 30.78
CA ALA A 13 0.38 12.96 30.64
C ALA A 13 0.08 13.87 29.44
N ILE A 14 -1.06 13.68 28.77
CA ILE A 14 -1.49 14.50 27.62
C ILE A 14 -1.84 15.91 28.13
N ASP A 15 -0.80 16.66 28.50
CA ASP A 15 -0.79 18.03 29.00
C ASP A 15 -0.57 18.96 27.81
N ASP A 16 -1.53 19.84 27.58
CA ASP A 16 -1.50 20.98 26.66
C ASP A 16 -1.02 20.66 25.22
N PRO A 17 -1.91 20.69 24.20
CA PRO A 17 -1.49 20.47 22.82
C PRO A 17 -0.45 21.49 22.34
N SER A 18 -0.27 22.65 23.00
CA SER A 18 0.77 23.61 22.65
C SER A 18 2.16 23.26 23.21
N LYS A 19 2.26 22.29 24.15
CA LYS A 19 3.53 21.88 24.77
C LYS A 19 4.47 21.29 23.73
N VAL A 20 5.69 21.85 23.68
CA VAL A 20 6.76 21.33 22.84
C VAL A 20 7.41 20.13 23.51
N VAL A 21 7.37 18.98 22.85
CA VAL A 21 8.02 17.74 23.25
C VAL A 21 9.34 17.64 22.50
N LYS A 22 10.45 17.49 23.23
CA LYS A 22 11.79 17.23 22.67
C LYS A 22 12.20 15.79 22.88
N VAL A 23 12.70 15.12 21.86
CA VAL A 23 13.20 13.74 21.94
C VAL A 23 14.47 13.57 21.12
N ILE A 24 15.33 12.65 21.58
CA ILE A 24 16.43 12.12 20.75
C ILE A 24 15.86 11.00 19.91
N ALA A 25 15.89 11.17 18.59
CA ALA A 25 15.43 10.22 17.60
C ALA A 25 16.57 9.72 16.73
N SER A 26 16.29 8.72 15.92
CA SER A 26 17.14 8.25 14.85
C SER A 26 16.52 8.61 13.50
N HIS A 27 17.35 9.15 12.60
CA HIS A 27 16.93 9.45 11.24
C HIS A 27 16.46 8.17 10.51
N GLY A 28 15.34 8.25 9.78
CA GLY A 28 14.67 7.08 9.23
C GLY A 28 15.54 6.24 8.27
N LYS A 29 16.40 6.89 7.49
CA LYS A 29 17.29 6.20 6.53
C LYS A 29 18.61 5.81 7.17
N THR A 30 19.45 6.81 7.46
CA THR A 30 20.81 6.63 7.97
C THR A 30 20.86 6.00 9.36
N GLY A 31 19.87 6.25 10.22
CA GLY A 31 19.88 5.81 11.63
C GLY A 31 20.63 6.76 12.57
N ASP A 32 21.23 7.82 12.02
CA ASP A 32 21.97 8.81 12.81
C ASP A 32 21.09 9.47 13.86
N HIS A 33 21.68 9.72 15.03
CA HIS A 33 20.96 10.37 16.12
C HIS A 33 20.73 11.85 15.82
N MET A 34 19.52 12.32 16.13
CA MET A 34 19.12 13.72 15.96
C MET A 34 18.14 14.14 17.06
N GLU A 35 18.26 15.37 17.54
CA GLU A 35 17.22 15.97 18.38
C GLU A 35 16.08 16.46 17.50
N ILE A 36 14.85 16.07 17.84
CA ILE A 36 13.64 16.56 17.19
C ILE A 36 12.69 17.12 18.24
N SER A 37 11.97 18.17 17.86
CA SER A 37 10.90 18.73 18.70
C SER A 37 9.59 18.75 17.93
N TYR A 38 8.49 18.42 18.60
CA TYR A 38 7.15 18.48 18.02
C TYR A 38 6.11 18.95 19.05
N SER A 39 4.97 19.44 18.56
CA SER A 39 3.84 19.92 19.38
C SER A 39 2.51 19.55 18.70
N HIS A 40 1.39 19.97 19.29
CA HIS A 40 0.03 19.86 18.73
C HIS A 40 -0.38 18.42 18.39
N SER A 41 -0.01 17.50 19.28
CA SER A 41 -0.28 16.07 19.10
C SER A 41 -1.77 15.76 19.34
N LYS A 42 -2.46 15.25 18.33
CA LYS A 42 -3.85 14.76 18.42
C LYS A 42 -3.99 13.37 17.84
N VAL A 43 -4.82 12.52 18.44
CA VAL A 43 -5.09 11.17 17.92
C VAL A 43 -5.90 11.28 16.63
N ILE A 44 -5.44 10.62 15.56
CA ILE A 44 -6.13 10.55 14.27
C ILE A 44 -6.51 9.12 13.86
N GLY A 45 -5.97 8.11 14.54
CA GLY A 45 -6.30 6.71 14.29
C GLY A 45 -5.97 5.82 15.48
N ASN A 46 -6.80 4.81 15.70
CA ASN A 46 -6.58 3.74 16.67
C ASN A 46 -6.76 2.41 15.94
N GLY A 47 -5.74 1.55 16.00
CA GLY A 47 -5.76 0.22 15.39
C GLY A 47 -5.30 -0.86 16.36
N SER A 48 -5.38 -2.11 15.94
CA SER A 48 -4.93 -3.27 16.72
C SER A 48 -3.44 -3.22 17.09
N PHE A 49 -2.63 -2.50 16.31
CA PHE A 49 -1.18 -2.44 16.47
C PHE A 49 -0.68 -1.21 17.23
N GLY A 50 -1.55 -0.22 17.48
CA GLY A 50 -1.16 1.02 18.16
C GLY A 50 -2.02 2.23 17.82
N VAL A 51 -1.51 3.39 18.20
CA VAL A 51 -2.18 4.69 18.10
C VAL A 51 -1.41 5.58 17.13
N VAL A 52 -2.13 6.30 16.25
CA VAL A 52 -1.54 7.27 15.33
C VAL A 52 -1.92 8.68 15.75
N PHE A 53 -0.92 9.53 15.90
CA PHE A 53 -1.06 10.94 16.23
C PHE A 53 -0.73 11.81 15.01
N GLN A 54 -1.45 12.90 14.79
CA GLN A 54 -0.99 14.02 13.98
C GLN A 54 -0.29 15.01 14.91
N ALA A 55 0.88 15.49 14.51
CA ALA A 55 1.66 16.48 15.26
C ALA A 55 2.33 17.47 14.31
N ARG A 56 2.98 18.51 14.86
CA ARG A 56 3.72 19.52 14.09
C ARG A 56 5.16 19.64 14.57
N MET A 57 6.12 19.60 13.65
CA MET A 57 7.55 19.79 13.93
C MET A 57 7.87 21.21 14.42
N VAL A 58 8.86 21.34 15.29
CA VAL A 58 9.34 22.61 15.86
C VAL A 58 10.88 22.68 15.79
N PRO A 59 11.48 23.66 15.10
CA PRO A 59 10.82 24.58 14.18
C PRO A 59 10.19 23.81 13.01
N ALA A 60 9.12 24.36 12.44
CA ALA A 60 8.50 23.75 11.28
C ALA A 60 9.46 23.87 10.08
N PRO A 61 9.83 22.76 9.40
CA PRO A 61 10.72 22.82 8.24
C PRO A 61 10.08 23.62 7.09
N LYS A 62 8.74 23.57 6.98
CA LYS A 62 7.91 24.43 6.14
C LYS A 62 6.62 24.75 6.89
N GLU A 63 6.04 25.92 6.63
CA GLU A 63 4.76 26.32 7.23
C GLU A 63 3.67 25.30 6.86
N GLY A 64 2.91 24.82 7.85
CA GLY A 64 1.82 23.86 7.64
C GLY A 64 2.24 22.41 7.38
N GLU A 65 3.52 22.05 7.54
CA GLU A 65 3.98 20.67 7.38
C GLU A 65 3.77 19.85 8.66
N ASP A 66 2.61 19.21 8.76
CA ASP A 66 2.31 18.27 9.82
C ASP A 66 3.01 16.91 9.60
N ILE A 67 3.13 16.13 10.67
CA ILE A 67 3.68 14.77 10.70
C ILE A 67 2.67 13.79 11.30
N ALA A 68 2.83 12.51 10.98
CA ALA A 68 2.11 11.43 11.65
C ALA A 68 3.07 10.64 12.55
N ILE A 69 2.70 10.40 13.80
CA ILE A 69 3.49 9.58 14.73
C ILE A 69 2.69 8.31 15.04
N LYS A 70 3.13 7.16 14.52
CA LYS A 70 2.56 5.85 14.84
C LYS A 70 3.28 5.28 16.05
N LYS A 71 2.59 5.21 17.19
CA LYS A 71 3.09 4.66 18.46
C LYS A 71 2.62 3.21 18.60
N VAL A 72 3.56 2.28 18.63
CA VAL A 72 3.31 0.83 18.75
C VAL A 72 4.05 0.27 19.95
N LEU A 73 3.45 -0.71 20.64
CA LEU A 73 4.12 -1.42 21.73
C LEU A 73 5.28 -2.24 21.16
N GLN A 74 6.48 -2.08 21.72
CA GLN A 74 7.68 -2.78 21.28
C GLN A 74 7.97 -3.97 22.18
N ASP A 75 7.97 -5.17 21.61
CA ASP A 75 8.58 -6.33 22.27
C ASP A 75 10.11 -6.18 22.21
N LYS A 76 10.76 -6.03 23.38
CA LYS A 76 12.22 -5.83 23.49
C LYS A 76 13.03 -7.01 22.96
N ARG A 77 12.41 -8.19 22.77
CA ARG A 77 13.08 -9.41 22.31
C ARG A 77 13.25 -9.47 20.79
N PHE A 78 12.49 -8.68 20.04
CA PHE A 78 12.44 -8.79 18.58
C PHE A 78 12.63 -7.44 17.91
N LYS A 79 13.36 -7.41 16.78
CA LYS A 79 13.37 -6.23 15.91
C LYS A 79 11.95 -6.01 15.37
N ASN A 80 11.54 -4.74 15.24
CA ASN A 80 10.24 -4.41 14.66
C ASN A 80 10.31 -4.49 13.13
N ARG A 81 9.55 -5.39 12.54
CA ARG A 81 9.54 -5.61 11.09
C ARG A 81 9.05 -4.38 10.32
N GLU A 82 8.05 -3.67 10.83
CA GLU A 82 7.55 -2.45 10.18
C GLU A 82 8.65 -1.41 10.10
N LEU A 83 9.38 -1.17 11.19
CA LEU A 83 10.55 -0.30 11.18
C LEU A 83 11.58 -0.77 10.15
N GLN A 84 11.99 -2.04 10.19
CA GLN A 84 12.98 -2.57 9.25
C GLN A 84 12.60 -2.31 7.80
N ILE A 85 11.36 -2.60 7.41
CA ILE A 85 10.86 -2.37 6.06
C ILE A 85 10.83 -0.87 5.73
N MET A 86 10.30 -0.04 6.61
CA MET A 86 10.16 1.41 6.40
C MET A 86 11.51 2.13 6.21
N ARG A 87 12.57 1.62 6.84
CA ARG A 87 13.94 2.12 6.60
C ARG A 87 14.43 1.83 5.18
N LEU A 88 14.03 0.70 4.62
CA LEU A 88 14.48 0.20 3.32
C LEU A 88 13.72 0.78 2.11
N VAL A 89 12.46 1.19 2.30
CA VAL A 89 11.59 1.64 1.19
C VAL A 89 11.60 3.16 1.02
N SER A 90 11.82 3.65 -0.20
CA SER A 90 11.71 5.07 -0.55
C SER A 90 11.14 5.20 -1.96
N HIS A 91 9.91 5.74 -2.07
CA HIS A 91 9.19 5.82 -3.33
C HIS A 91 8.11 6.91 -3.26
N PRO A 92 7.84 7.68 -4.33
CA PRO A 92 6.84 8.77 -4.32
C PRO A 92 5.45 8.33 -3.84
N ASN A 93 5.04 7.09 -4.14
CA ASN A 93 3.75 6.51 -3.75
C ASN A 93 3.81 5.58 -2.53
N VAL A 94 4.85 5.67 -1.71
CA VAL A 94 4.94 5.04 -0.38
C VAL A 94 5.13 6.14 0.67
N VAL A 95 4.52 6.00 1.84
CA VAL A 95 4.69 6.95 2.94
C VAL A 95 6.13 6.95 3.43
N ASP A 96 6.73 8.12 3.63
CA ASP A 96 8.13 8.24 4.03
C ASP A 96 8.29 8.16 5.56
N LEU A 97 9.35 7.46 6.00
CA LEU A 97 9.79 7.42 7.40
C LEU A 97 10.86 8.49 7.62
N ARG A 98 10.48 9.56 8.31
CA ARG A 98 11.38 10.69 8.61
C ARG A 98 12.33 10.35 9.75
N ALA A 99 11.79 9.81 10.84
CA ALA A 99 12.54 9.45 12.03
C ALA A 99 11.83 8.36 12.83
N PHE A 100 12.54 7.75 13.78
CA PHE A 100 11.93 6.87 14.78
C PHE A 100 12.60 7.06 16.14
N PHE A 101 11.84 6.83 17.21
CA PHE A 101 12.35 6.94 18.58
C PHE A 101 11.58 6.05 19.54
N TYR A 102 12.20 5.75 20.68
CA TYR A 102 11.59 4.91 21.72
C TYR A 102 11.14 5.76 22.91
N THR A 103 9.99 5.42 23.48
CA THR A 103 9.45 6.04 24.70
C THR A 103 9.05 4.97 25.69
N ASN A 104 9.26 5.22 26.99
CA ASN A 104 8.77 4.32 28.03
C ASN A 104 7.23 4.44 28.19
N GLY A 105 6.59 3.33 28.53
CA GLY A 105 5.18 3.27 28.89
C GLY A 105 4.90 3.70 30.33
N GLU A 106 3.63 3.68 30.70
CA GLU A 106 3.20 3.93 32.09
C GLU A 106 3.60 2.77 33.01
N LYS A 107 3.53 1.53 32.49
CA LYS A 107 3.96 0.35 33.24
C LYS A 107 5.47 0.18 33.13
N LYS A 108 6.05 -0.28 34.25
CA LYS A 108 7.43 -0.73 34.30
C LYS A 108 7.65 -1.77 33.19
N ASP A 109 8.74 -1.59 32.44
CA ASP A 109 9.18 -2.41 31.31
C ASP A 109 8.45 -2.24 29.97
N GLU A 110 7.36 -1.47 29.89
CA GLU A 110 6.76 -1.13 28.59
C GLU A 110 7.65 -0.15 27.83
N VAL A 111 7.97 -0.49 26.59
CA VAL A 111 8.64 0.39 25.64
C VAL A 111 7.78 0.49 24.40
N TYR A 112 7.63 1.70 23.90
CA TYR A 112 6.91 1.99 22.67
C TYR A 112 7.90 2.46 21.62
N LEU A 113 7.73 1.95 20.40
CA LEU A 113 8.36 2.46 19.21
C LEU A 113 7.44 3.51 18.58
N ASN A 114 7.99 4.68 18.29
CA ASN A 114 7.30 5.77 17.63
C ASN A 114 7.90 5.96 16.24
N LEU A 115 7.11 5.71 15.19
CA LEU A 115 7.48 5.96 13.80
C LEU A 115 6.97 7.34 13.41
N MET A 116 7.88 8.27 13.11
CA MET A 116 7.55 9.60 12.61
C MET A 116 7.53 9.59 11.08
N LEU A 117 6.32 9.67 10.53
CA LEU A 117 6.00 9.55 9.12
C LEU A 117 5.58 10.91 8.56
N GLU A 118 5.65 11.07 7.23
CA GLU A 118 4.95 12.19 6.58
C GLU A 118 3.44 12.13 6.84
N TYR A 119 2.81 13.29 7.01
CA TYR A 119 1.36 13.38 7.13
C TYR A 119 0.70 13.55 5.76
N VAL A 120 -0.34 12.77 5.52
CA VAL A 120 -1.19 12.88 4.32
C VAL A 120 -2.65 13.00 4.82
N PRO A 121 -3.41 14.02 4.36
CA PRO A 121 -4.62 14.46 5.05
C PRO A 121 -5.82 13.53 4.92
N GLU A 122 -5.85 12.70 3.88
CA GLU A 122 -6.97 11.82 3.59
C GLU A 122 -6.57 10.37 3.32
N THR A 123 -7.58 9.51 3.15
CA THR A 123 -7.55 8.11 2.77
C THR A 123 -8.52 7.87 1.62
N VAL A 124 -8.24 6.87 0.78
CA VAL A 124 -9.17 6.41 -0.26
C VAL A 124 -10.51 5.98 0.36
N TYR A 125 -10.49 5.37 1.54
CA TYR A 125 -11.70 4.98 2.27
C TYR A 125 -12.66 6.15 2.52
N ARG A 126 -12.17 7.21 3.17
CA ARG A 126 -13.00 8.37 3.51
C ARG A 126 -13.41 9.16 2.27
N ALA A 127 -12.55 9.24 1.24
CA ALA A 127 -12.90 9.83 -0.05
C ALA A 127 -14.03 9.05 -0.76
N SER A 128 -13.94 7.72 -0.80
CA SER A 128 -15.01 6.85 -1.33
C SER A 128 -16.32 7.03 -0.56
N ARG A 129 -16.25 7.04 0.78
CA ARG A 129 -17.41 7.27 1.65
C ARG A 129 -18.07 8.63 1.43
N HIS A 130 -17.30 9.67 1.09
CA HIS A 130 -17.85 10.98 0.74
C HIS A 130 -18.75 10.89 -0.50
N TYR A 131 -18.27 10.26 -1.59
CA TYR A 131 -19.05 10.03 -2.80
C TYR A 131 -20.29 9.16 -2.55
N THR A 132 -20.17 8.09 -1.77
CA THR A 132 -21.31 7.24 -1.39
C THR A 132 -22.38 8.03 -0.62
N LYS A 133 -21.99 8.91 0.32
CA LYS A 133 -22.93 9.78 1.04
C LYS A 133 -23.66 10.76 0.11
N LEU A 134 -22.96 11.28 -0.90
CA LEU A 134 -23.55 12.13 -1.94
C LEU A 134 -24.37 11.35 -2.97
N LYS A 135 -24.43 10.01 -2.88
CA LYS A 135 -25.06 9.11 -3.85
C LYS A 135 -24.51 9.30 -5.27
N GLN A 136 -23.25 9.71 -5.38
CA GLN A 136 -22.54 9.90 -6.65
C GLN A 136 -21.41 8.88 -6.79
N PRO A 137 -21.09 8.43 -8.00
CA PRO A 137 -19.88 7.66 -8.22
C PRO A 137 -18.63 8.55 -8.09
N MET A 138 -17.52 7.98 -7.63
CA MET A 138 -16.22 8.66 -7.73
C MET A 138 -15.88 8.87 -9.22
N PRO A 139 -15.37 10.06 -9.62
CA PRO A 139 -15.00 10.31 -11.00
C PRO A 139 -13.97 9.29 -11.50
N MET A 140 -14.20 8.75 -12.71
CA MET A 140 -13.37 7.68 -13.25
C MET A 140 -11.90 8.08 -13.41
N LEU A 141 -11.63 9.33 -13.77
CA LEU A 141 -10.27 9.85 -13.86
C LEU A 141 -9.52 9.82 -12.52
N GLN A 142 -10.22 10.03 -11.40
CA GLN A 142 -9.63 9.87 -10.06
C GLN A 142 -9.33 8.41 -9.75
N ILE A 143 -10.24 7.49 -10.11
CA ILE A 143 -9.99 6.05 -9.96
C ILE A 143 -8.75 5.64 -10.75
N LYS A 144 -8.63 6.06 -12.02
CA LYS A 144 -7.42 5.83 -12.84
C LYS A 144 -6.17 6.35 -12.13
N LEU A 145 -6.19 7.61 -11.68
CA LEU A 145 -5.06 8.26 -11.04
C LEU A 145 -4.61 7.54 -9.75
N TYR A 146 -5.56 7.15 -8.90
CA TYR A 146 -5.25 6.46 -7.64
C TYR A 146 -4.78 5.03 -7.88
N MET A 147 -5.46 4.29 -8.75
CA MET A 147 -5.10 2.90 -9.04
C MET A 147 -3.73 2.79 -9.73
N TYR A 148 -3.37 3.74 -10.60
CA TYR A 148 -2.05 3.77 -11.23
C TYR A 148 -0.93 3.95 -10.19
N GLN A 149 -1.09 4.91 -9.28
CA GLN A 149 -0.13 5.18 -8.21
C GLN A 149 -0.02 4.02 -7.20
N LEU A 150 -1.12 3.31 -6.91
CA LEU A 150 -1.10 2.09 -6.11
C LEU A 150 -0.36 0.96 -6.82
N LEU A 151 -0.64 0.72 -8.10
CA LEU A 151 0.07 -0.31 -8.86
C LEU A 151 1.57 0.00 -8.96
N ARG A 152 1.94 1.28 -9.12
CA ARG A 152 3.34 1.71 -9.11
C ARG A 152 4.02 1.46 -7.76
N SER A 153 3.36 1.79 -6.64
CA SER A 153 3.91 1.48 -5.32
C SER A 153 4.07 -0.02 -5.07
N LEU A 154 3.13 -0.83 -5.56
CA LEU A 154 3.21 -2.29 -5.51
C LEU A 154 4.35 -2.84 -6.37
N SER A 155 4.51 -2.35 -7.60
CA SER A 155 5.66 -2.69 -8.45
C SER A 155 6.98 -2.46 -7.73
N TYR A 156 7.13 -1.29 -7.11
CA TYR A 156 8.31 -0.96 -6.34
C TYR A 156 8.56 -1.93 -5.18
N ILE A 157 7.60 -2.12 -4.26
CA ILE A 157 7.83 -2.98 -3.09
C ILE A 157 7.96 -4.47 -3.47
N HIS A 158 7.26 -4.92 -4.52
CA HIS A 158 7.36 -6.30 -5.02
C HIS A 158 8.71 -6.57 -5.66
N SER A 159 9.31 -5.59 -6.36
CA SER A 159 10.64 -5.72 -6.98
C SER A 159 11.74 -6.01 -5.96
N VAL A 160 11.61 -5.48 -4.75
CA VAL A 160 12.54 -5.71 -3.63
C VAL A 160 12.12 -6.89 -2.73
N GLY A 161 11.07 -7.63 -3.09
CA GLY A 161 10.62 -8.84 -2.41
C GLY A 161 9.62 -8.65 -1.25
N ILE A 162 9.14 -7.41 -1.02
CA ILE A 162 8.19 -7.09 0.05
C ILE A 162 6.76 -7.32 -0.44
N CYS A 163 5.97 -8.07 0.33
CA CYS A 163 4.51 -8.13 0.19
C CYS A 163 3.86 -7.31 1.31
N HIS A 164 2.87 -6.47 0.97
CA HIS A 164 2.20 -5.61 1.93
C HIS A 164 1.23 -6.38 2.83
N ARG A 165 0.47 -7.32 2.24
CA ARG A 165 -0.46 -8.24 2.92
C ARG A 165 -1.65 -7.59 3.63
N ASP A 166 -1.93 -6.31 3.34
CA ASP A 166 -3.09 -5.59 3.89
C ASP A 166 -3.47 -4.37 3.03
N ILE A 167 -3.49 -4.56 1.70
CA ILE A 167 -3.97 -3.53 0.77
C ILE A 167 -5.48 -3.39 0.94
N LYS A 168 -5.91 -2.17 1.27
CA LYS A 168 -7.30 -1.79 1.50
C LYS A 168 -7.45 -0.26 1.47
N PRO A 169 -8.65 0.30 1.23
CA PRO A 169 -8.85 1.74 1.09
C PRO A 169 -8.37 2.58 2.28
N GLN A 170 -8.34 2.02 3.50
CA GLN A 170 -7.87 2.70 4.71
C GLN A 170 -6.35 2.90 4.73
N ASN A 171 -5.59 2.03 4.06
CA ASN A 171 -4.13 2.04 4.00
C ASN A 171 -3.59 2.79 2.77
N LEU A 172 -4.47 3.47 2.03
CA LEU A 172 -4.16 4.27 0.87
C LEU A 172 -4.39 5.73 1.21
N LEU A 173 -3.31 6.44 1.54
CA LEU A 173 -3.38 7.85 1.87
C LEU A 173 -3.54 8.69 0.60
N LEU A 174 -4.29 9.79 0.70
CA LEU A 174 -4.60 10.69 -0.40
C LEU A 174 -4.36 12.15 -0.01
N ASN A 175 -3.79 12.91 -0.94
CA ASN A 175 -3.85 14.37 -0.92
C ASN A 175 -4.77 14.84 -2.06
N PRO A 176 -6.06 15.15 -1.79
CA PRO A 176 -7.02 15.51 -2.83
C PRO A 176 -6.65 16.76 -3.63
N ALA A 177 -5.88 17.68 -3.04
CA ALA A 177 -5.48 18.93 -3.69
C ALA A 177 -4.42 18.73 -4.78
N THR A 178 -3.62 17.65 -4.66
CA THR A 178 -2.50 17.32 -5.56
C THR A 178 -2.71 16.02 -6.32
N GLY A 179 -3.69 15.20 -5.93
CA GLY A 179 -3.95 13.89 -6.53
C GLY A 179 -2.97 12.79 -6.12
N VAL A 180 -2.01 13.08 -5.23
CA VAL A 180 -1.01 12.12 -4.77
C VAL A 180 -1.65 11.03 -3.93
N LEU A 181 -1.34 9.77 -4.25
CA LEU A 181 -1.62 8.59 -3.43
C LEU A 181 -0.33 8.04 -2.83
N LYS A 182 -0.37 7.67 -1.55
CA LYS A 182 0.73 7.02 -0.83
C LYS A 182 0.25 5.79 -0.08
N LEU A 183 0.92 4.66 -0.30
CA LEU A 183 0.70 3.43 0.45
C LEU A 183 1.30 3.56 1.87
N CYS A 184 0.54 3.18 2.90
CA CYS A 184 0.97 3.22 4.29
C CYS A 184 0.65 1.92 5.04
N ASP A 185 1.09 1.85 6.30
CA ASP A 185 0.85 0.74 7.24
C ASP A 185 1.53 -0.60 6.84
N PHE A 186 2.85 -0.62 6.98
CA PHE A 186 3.68 -1.81 6.75
C PHE A 186 3.71 -2.75 7.96
N GLY A 187 2.81 -2.59 8.94
CA GLY A 187 2.71 -3.43 10.13
C GLY A 187 2.47 -4.91 9.82
N SER A 188 1.76 -5.18 8.72
CA SER A 188 1.51 -6.53 8.21
C SER A 188 2.49 -6.97 7.13
N ALA A 189 3.35 -6.08 6.63
CA ALA A 189 4.23 -6.39 5.51
C ALA A 189 5.29 -7.45 5.88
N LYS A 190 5.82 -8.16 4.89
CA LYS A 190 6.92 -9.12 5.06
C LYS A 190 7.69 -9.27 3.75
N ILE A 191 9.00 -9.45 3.83
CA ILE A 191 9.80 -9.98 2.71
C ILE A 191 9.47 -11.46 2.56
N LEU A 192 8.96 -11.85 1.38
CA LEU A 192 8.61 -13.24 1.11
C LEU A 192 9.80 -13.98 0.51
N VAL A 193 10.24 -15.02 1.21
CA VAL A 193 11.33 -15.90 0.79
C VAL A 193 10.73 -17.19 0.26
N ALA A 194 11.17 -17.63 -0.93
CA ALA A 194 10.68 -18.85 -1.53
C ALA A 194 10.99 -20.06 -0.64
N GLY A 195 10.00 -20.94 -0.44
CA GLY A 195 10.11 -22.12 0.44
C GLY A 195 9.81 -21.86 1.92
N GLU A 196 9.78 -20.60 2.38
CA GLU A 196 9.39 -20.30 3.76
C GLU A 196 7.86 -20.23 3.93
N PRO A 197 7.29 -20.90 4.95
CA PRO A 197 5.86 -20.78 5.24
C PRO A 197 5.52 -19.42 5.85
N ASN A 198 4.34 -18.92 5.52
CA ASN A 198 3.80 -17.67 6.01
C ASN A 198 2.40 -17.87 6.61
N VAL A 199 2.03 -17.01 7.56
CA VAL A 199 0.68 -17.03 8.17
C VAL A 199 -0.37 -16.72 7.09
N SER A 200 -1.36 -17.59 6.97
CA SER A 200 -2.46 -17.49 6.01
C SER A 200 -3.59 -16.56 6.47
N TYR A 201 -3.86 -16.52 7.79
CA TYR A 201 -4.83 -15.60 8.39
C TYR A 201 -4.24 -14.18 8.48
N ILE A 202 -4.11 -13.54 7.32
CA ILE A 202 -3.60 -12.19 7.12
C ILE A 202 -4.54 -11.44 6.17
N CYS A 203 -4.31 -10.14 5.96
CA CYS A 203 -5.16 -9.24 5.18
C CYS A 203 -6.54 -9.00 5.80
N SER A 204 -7.06 -7.79 5.62
CA SER A 204 -8.43 -7.45 5.98
C SER A 204 -9.44 -8.21 5.11
N ARG A 205 -10.49 -8.76 5.74
CA ARG A 205 -11.34 -9.82 5.18
C ARG A 205 -11.84 -9.58 3.75
N TYR A 206 -12.40 -8.40 3.46
CA TYR A 206 -13.00 -8.09 2.14
C TYR A 206 -12.00 -8.06 0.99
N TYR A 207 -10.71 -7.89 1.31
CA TYR A 207 -9.62 -7.77 0.34
C TYR A 207 -8.74 -9.03 0.32
N ARG A 208 -9.09 -10.05 1.11
CA ARG A 208 -8.30 -11.27 1.27
C ARG A 208 -8.41 -12.15 0.03
N ALA A 209 -7.27 -12.52 -0.53
CA ALA A 209 -7.16 -13.41 -1.67
C ALA A 209 -7.68 -14.83 -1.35
N PRO A 210 -8.29 -15.53 -2.32
CA PRO A 210 -8.93 -16.82 -2.07
C PRO A 210 -7.95 -17.89 -1.57
N GLU A 211 -6.70 -17.91 -2.04
CA GLU A 211 -5.65 -18.82 -1.55
C GLU A 211 -5.36 -18.66 -0.05
N LEU A 212 -5.50 -17.44 0.50
CA LEU A 212 -5.37 -17.21 1.95
C LEU A 212 -6.57 -17.77 2.72
N ILE A 213 -7.77 -17.72 2.13
CA ILE A 213 -8.98 -18.32 2.69
C ILE A 213 -8.87 -19.85 2.68
N PHE A 214 -8.27 -20.41 1.63
CA PHE A 214 -7.89 -21.83 1.53
C PHE A 214 -6.71 -22.21 2.45
N GLY A 215 -6.13 -21.26 3.19
CA GLY A 215 -5.09 -21.54 4.18
C GLY A 215 -3.69 -21.76 3.59
N ALA A 216 -3.43 -21.30 2.37
CA ALA A 216 -2.10 -21.39 1.76
C ALA A 216 -1.04 -20.65 2.59
N THR A 217 0.14 -21.24 2.73
CA THR A 217 1.27 -20.66 3.47
C THR A 217 2.45 -20.28 2.56
N ASN A 218 2.43 -20.73 1.31
CA ASN A 218 3.42 -20.49 0.25
C ASN A 218 2.94 -19.45 -0.78
N TYR A 219 2.03 -18.55 -0.39
CA TYR A 219 1.55 -17.48 -1.25
C TYR A 219 2.66 -16.49 -1.63
N THR A 220 2.43 -15.73 -2.69
CA THR A 220 3.36 -14.72 -3.22
C THR A 220 2.79 -13.32 -3.06
N THR A 221 3.49 -12.31 -3.60
CA THR A 221 3.03 -10.92 -3.69
C THR A 221 1.71 -10.76 -4.48
N ASN A 222 1.28 -11.77 -5.23
CA ASN A 222 0.04 -11.75 -6.01
C ASN A 222 -1.23 -11.63 -5.16
N ILE A 223 -1.15 -11.82 -3.83
CA ILE A 223 -2.27 -11.50 -2.93
C ILE A 223 -2.55 -9.99 -2.88
N ASP A 224 -1.52 -9.14 -3.01
CA ASP A 224 -1.71 -7.68 -3.03
C ASP A 224 -2.39 -7.24 -4.34
N ILE A 225 -2.13 -7.96 -5.44
CA ILE A 225 -2.79 -7.75 -6.74
C ILE A 225 -4.30 -8.06 -6.64
N TRP A 226 -4.66 -9.17 -6.00
CA TRP A 226 -6.06 -9.49 -5.72
C TRP A 226 -6.73 -8.38 -4.90
N SER A 227 -6.10 -7.99 -3.78
CA SER A 227 -6.61 -6.92 -2.92
C SER A 227 -6.79 -5.60 -3.69
N THR A 228 -5.89 -5.30 -4.63
CA THR A 228 -5.97 -4.14 -5.53
C THR A 228 -7.18 -4.22 -6.46
N GLY A 229 -7.48 -5.40 -7.01
CA GLY A 229 -8.71 -5.66 -7.78
C GLY A 229 -9.96 -5.40 -6.95
N CYS A 230 -9.99 -5.85 -5.68
CA CYS A 230 -11.09 -5.57 -4.75
C CYS A 230 -11.25 -4.07 -4.49
N VAL A 231 -10.15 -3.34 -4.26
CA VAL A 231 -10.17 -1.87 -4.07
C VAL A 231 -10.73 -1.17 -5.31
N MET A 232 -10.25 -1.53 -6.50
CA MET A 232 -10.71 -0.93 -7.76
C MET A 232 -12.21 -1.15 -7.97
N ALA A 233 -12.68 -2.38 -7.76
CA ALA A 233 -14.10 -2.69 -7.86
C ALA A 233 -14.94 -1.92 -6.83
N GLU A 234 -14.47 -1.82 -5.59
CA GLU A 234 -15.15 -1.06 -4.52
C GLU A 234 -15.29 0.42 -4.89
N LEU A 235 -14.26 1.04 -5.46
CA LEU A 235 -14.31 2.44 -5.90
C LEU A 235 -15.34 2.67 -7.01
N MET A 236 -15.53 1.71 -7.91
CA MET A 236 -16.53 1.81 -8.98
C MET A 236 -17.96 1.54 -8.48
N LEU A 237 -18.11 0.65 -7.50
CA LEU A 237 -19.42 0.28 -6.94
C LEU A 237 -19.92 1.27 -5.88
N GLY A 238 -19.01 1.83 -5.08
CA GLY A 238 -19.28 2.63 -3.88
C GLY A 238 -19.47 1.78 -2.61
N GLN A 239 -19.22 0.48 -2.68
CA GLN A 239 -19.31 -0.51 -1.60
C GLN A 239 -18.37 -1.70 -1.87
N PRO A 240 -17.95 -2.46 -0.84
CA PRO A 240 -17.07 -3.62 -1.02
C PRO A 240 -17.65 -4.65 -1.99
N LEU A 241 -16.80 -5.20 -2.87
CA LEU A 241 -17.21 -6.21 -3.86
C LEU A 241 -17.58 -7.55 -3.21
N PHE A 242 -16.85 -7.95 -2.16
CA PHE A 242 -17.02 -9.23 -1.48
C PHE A 242 -17.20 -9.02 0.04
N PRO A 243 -18.40 -8.66 0.52
CA PRO A 243 -18.65 -8.26 1.90
C PRO A 243 -18.93 -9.46 2.84
N GLY A 244 -18.04 -10.46 2.90
CA GLY A 244 -18.27 -11.67 3.71
C GLY A 244 -18.23 -11.44 5.23
N GLU A 245 -19.10 -12.10 5.97
CA GLU A 245 -19.20 -11.97 7.44
C GLU A 245 -18.18 -12.87 8.19
N SER A 246 -17.73 -13.95 7.55
CA SER A 246 -16.74 -14.90 8.05
C SER A 246 -15.72 -15.29 6.97
N GLY A 247 -14.72 -16.11 7.30
CA GLY A 247 -13.78 -16.61 6.29
C GLY A 247 -14.46 -17.49 5.23
N ILE A 248 -15.42 -18.32 5.64
CA ILE A 248 -16.18 -19.19 4.73
C ILE A 248 -17.14 -18.33 3.89
N ASP A 249 -17.83 -17.39 4.52
CA ASP A 249 -18.76 -16.51 3.82
C ASP A 249 -18.06 -15.59 2.82
N GLN A 250 -16.83 -15.16 3.13
CA GLN A 250 -15.97 -14.44 2.17
C GLN A 250 -15.73 -15.26 0.89
N LEU A 251 -15.49 -16.57 0.99
CA LEU A 251 -15.34 -17.44 -0.18
C LEU A 251 -16.65 -17.58 -0.94
N VAL A 252 -17.79 -17.65 -0.23
CA VAL A 252 -19.13 -17.69 -0.84
C VAL A 252 -19.38 -16.43 -1.67
N GLU A 253 -19.08 -15.23 -1.15
CA GLU A 253 -19.21 -13.97 -1.90
C GLU A 253 -18.34 -13.95 -3.17
N ILE A 254 -17.13 -14.50 -3.11
CA ILE A 254 -16.25 -14.63 -4.29
C ILE A 254 -16.87 -15.57 -5.32
N ILE A 255 -17.35 -16.74 -4.90
CA ILE A 255 -17.97 -17.74 -5.79
C ILE A 255 -19.24 -17.21 -6.46
N LYS A 256 -20.03 -16.36 -5.78
CA LYS A 256 -21.22 -15.73 -6.39
C LYS A 256 -20.89 -14.91 -7.65
N ILE A 257 -19.68 -14.36 -7.73
CA ILE A 257 -19.23 -13.55 -8.87
C ILE A 257 -18.38 -14.38 -9.83
N LEU A 258 -17.31 -15.03 -9.35
CA LEU A 258 -16.36 -15.76 -10.19
C LEU A 258 -16.85 -17.17 -10.59
N GLY A 259 -17.93 -17.64 -9.99
CA GLY A 259 -18.37 -19.03 -10.12
C GLY A 259 -17.52 -19.98 -9.26
N THR A 260 -17.87 -21.26 -9.29
CA THR A 260 -17.14 -22.29 -8.52
C THR A 260 -15.75 -22.51 -9.12
N PRO A 261 -14.66 -22.44 -8.32
CA PRO A 261 -13.32 -22.67 -8.83
C PRO A 261 -13.18 -24.11 -9.34
N SER A 262 -12.53 -24.26 -10.49
CA SER A 262 -12.16 -25.56 -11.04
C SER A 262 -11.14 -26.28 -10.14
N ARG A 263 -11.00 -27.60 -10.32
CA ARG A 263 -10.02 -28.41 -9.57
C ARG A 263 -8.58 -27.91 -9.74
N GLU A 264 -8.19 -27.49 -10.94
CA GLU A 264 -6.86 -26.93 -11.19
C GLU A 264 -6.68 -25.57 -10.52
N GLN A 265 -7.70 -24.70 -10.54
CA GLN A 265 -7.65 -23.44 -9.78
C GLN A 265 -7.47 -23.69 -8.28
N ILE A 266 -8.25 -24.61 -7.69
CA ILE A 266 -8.09 -24.99 -6.27
C ILE A 266 -6.67 -25.50 -5.99
N LYS A 267 -6.14 -26.37 -6.85
CA LYS A 267 -4.78 -26.91 -6.71
C LYS A 267 -3.70 -25.82 -6.72
N THR A 268 -3.85 -24.80 -7.57
CA THR A 268 -2.91 -23.66 -7.60
C THR A 268 -3.03 -22.74 -6.38
N MET A 269 -4.21 -22.67 -5.76
CA MET A 269 -4.43 -21.89 -4.54
C MET A 269 -3.91 -22.63 -3.30
N ASN A 270 -4.32 -23.88 -3.11
CA ASN A 270 -3.79 -24.76 -2.08
C ASN A 270 -3.96 -26.24 -2.48
N PRO A 271 -2.88 -26.98 -2.76
CA PRO A 271 -2.97 -28.38 -3.16
C PRO A 271 -3.49 -29.31 -2.04
N ASN A 272 -3.48 -28.87 -0.78
CA ASN A 272 -3.98 -29.67 0.35
C ASN A 272 -5.50 -29.61 0.52
N TYR A 273 -6.23 -28.79 -0.26
CA TYR A 273 -7.66 -28.53 -0.08
C TYR A 273 -8.53 -29.00 -1.26
N MET A 274 -8.06 -29.99 -2.03
CA MET A 274 -8.69 -30.40 -3.30
C MET A 274 -10.01 -31.17 -3.18
N GLU A 275 -10.32 -31.74 -2.00
CA GLU A 275 -11.45 -32.67 -1.86
C GLU A 275 -12.77 -32.02 -1.38
N HIS A 276 -12.75 -30.72 -1.09
CA HIS A 276 -13.96 -30.02 -0.67
C HIS A 276 -14.95 -29.85 -1.83
N LYS A 277 -16.17 -30.34 -1.63
CA LYS A 277 -17.28 -30.19 -2.59
C LYS A 277 -17.96 -28.84 -2.38
N PHE A 278 -17.83 -27.96 -3.37
CA PHE A 278 -18.59 -26.72 -3.44
C PHE A 278 -19.86 -26.91 -4.28
N PRO A 279 -20.96 -26.20 -3.95
CA PRO A 279 -22.09 -26.04 -4.87
C PRO A 279 -21.58 -25.53 -6.23
N GLN A 280 -22.16 -26.03 -7.33
CA GLN A 280 -21.78 -25.61 -8.67
C GLN A 280 -22.54 -24.34 -9.05
N ILE A 281 -21.83 -23.22 -9.10
CA ILE A 281 -22.33 -21.87 -9.39
C ILE A 281 -21.62 -21.38 -10.65
N LYS A 282 -22.40 -20.93 -11.63
CA LYS A 282 -21.85 -20.34 -12.86
C LYS A 282 -21.33 -18.93 -12.59
N PRO A 283 -20.24 -18.50 -13.24
CA PRO A 283 -19.73 -17.14 -13.11
C PRO A 283 -20.79 -16.11 -13.49
N HIS A 284 -20.90 -15.06 -12.70
CA HIS A 284 -21.71 -13.89 -13.03
C HIS A 284 -20.86 -12.94 -13.89
N PRO A 285 -21.30 -12.57 -15.10
CA PRO A 285 -20.51 -11.71 -15.97
C PRO A 285 -20.18 -10.38 -15.29
N PHE A 286 -18.90 -9.99 -15.25
CA PHE A 286 -18.47 -8.73 -14.63
C PHE A 286 -19.20 -7.49 -15.21
N SER A 287 -19.57 -7.52 -16.50
CA SER A 287 -20.38 -6.46 -17.13
C SER A 287 -21.76 -6.26 -16.50
N LYS A 288 -22.28 -7.26 -15.76
CA LYS A 288 -23.53 -7.18 -15.00
C LYS A 288 -23.32 -6.88 -13.51
N VAL A 289 -22.10 -7.02 -13.00
CA VAL A 289 -21.73 -6.63 -11.63
C VAL A 289 -21.68 -5.11 -11.49
N PHE A 290 -21.13 -4.43 -12.49
CA PHE A 290 -20.94 -2.99 -12.48
C PHE A 290 -22.11 -2.22 -13.11
N ARG A 291 -22.16 -0.91 -12.86
CA ARG A 291 -23.21 -0.03 -13.43
C ARG A 291 -23.08 0.01 -14.96
N PRO A 292 -24.18 0.17 -15.73
CA PRO A 292 -24.14 0.15 -17.20
C PRO A 292 -23.18 1.14 -17.88
N ARG A 293 -22.82 2.25 -17.21
CA ARG A 293 -21.90 3.27 -17.73
C ARG A 293 -20.44 3.08 -17.30
N THR A 294 -20.12 1.94 -16.70
CA THR A 294 -18.74 1.63 -16.30
C THR A 294 -17.91 1.33 -17.55
N PRO A 295 -16.74 1.96 -17.75
CA PRO A 295 -15.92 1.74 -18.94
C PRO A 295 -15.51 0.26 -19.10
N PRO A 296 -15.60 -0.31 -20.31
CA PRO A 296 -15.22 -1.70 -20.57
C PRO A 296 -13.78 -2.04 -20.12
N GLU A 297 -12.84 -1.12 -20.30
CA GLU A 297 -11.43 -1.29 -19.96
C GLU A 297 -11.21 -1.38 -18.44
N ALA A 298 -12.09 -0.75 -17.65
CA ALA A 298 -12.06 -0.84 -16.19
C ALA A 298 -12.54 -2.22 -15.73
N ILE A 299 -13.60 -2.73 -16.36
CA ILE A 299 -14.16 -4.06 -16.10
C ILE A 299 -13.15 -5.14 -16.50
N ASP A 300 -12.52 -5.00 -17.66
CA ASP A 300 -11.48 -5.89 -18.17
C ASP A 300 -10.27 -5.93 -17.22
N LEU A 301 -9.79 -4.76 -16.76
CA LEU A 301 -8.69 -4.71 -15.79
C LEU A 301 -9.04 -5.44 -14.49
N VAL A 302 -10.22 -5.17 -13.90
CA VAL A 302 -10.65 -5.86 -12.67
C VAL A 302 -10.71 -7.38 -12.88
N SER A 303 -11.24 -7.84 -14.02
CA SER A 303 -11.32 -9.27 -14.31
C SER A 303 -9.95 -9.95 -14.34
N LYS A 304 -8.93 -9.26 -14.86
CA LYS A 304 -7.54 -9.75 -14.92
C LYS A 304 -6.76 -9.65 -13.61
N LEU A 305 -7.28 -8.89 -12.63
CA LEU A 305 -6.73 -8.82 -11.27
C LEU A 305 -7.38 -9.84 -10.33
N LEU A 306 -8.65 -10.16 -10.56
CA LEU A 306 -9.47 -11.05 -9.72
C LEU A 306 -9.56 -12.47 -10.28
N GLU A 307 -8.39 -13.10 -10.44
CA GLU A 307 -8.27 -14.49 -10.85
C GLU A 307 -8.03 -15.43 -9.66
N TYR A 308 -8.63 -16.62 -9.68
CA TYR A 308 -8.40 -17.65 -8.66
C TYR A 308 -6.94 -18.11 -8.67
N THR A 309 -6.41 -18.45 -9.85
CA THR A 309 -5.03 -18.88 -10.02
C THR A 309 -4.10 -17.69 -9.75
N PRO A 310 -3.27 -17.70 -8.69
CA PRO A 310 -2.49 -16.51 -8.33
C PRO A 310 -1.53 -16.07 -9.43
N GLY A 311 -0.96 -16.99 -10.20
CA GLY A 311 -0.06 -16.71 -11.33
C GLY A 311 -0.75 -16.24 -12.61
N ALA A 312 -2.10 -16.28 -12.68
CA ALA A 312 -2.86 -15.76 -13.83
C ALA A 312 -3.21 -14.28 -13.68
N ARG A 313 -3.08 -13.72 -12.47
CA ARG A 313 -3.30 -12.29 -12.22
C ARG A 313 -2.20 -11.48 -12.91
N LEU A 314 -2.55 -10.35 -13.50
CA LEU A 314 -1.54 -9.40 -14.00
C LEU A 314 -0.59 -9.01 -12.87
N SER A 315 0.70 -8.95 -13.17
CA SER A 315 1.64 -8.25 -12.28
C SER A 315 1.27 -6.76 -12.20
N SER A 316 1.76 -6.09 -11.16
CA SER A 316 1.54 -4.65 -10.98
C SER A 316 2.01 -3.83 -12.20
N VAL A 317 3.16 -4.15 -12.78
CA VAL A 317 3.70 -3.45 -13.97
C VAL A 317 2.86 -3.72 -15.23
N GLU A 318 2.40 -4.96 -15.43
CA GLU A 318 1.50 -5.28 -16.54
C GLU A 318 0.15 -4.57 -16.43
N ALA A 319 -0.38 -4.48 -15.21
CA ALA A 319 -1.59 -3.72 -14.93
C ALA A 319 -1.37 -2.22 -15.21
N MET A 320 -0.21 -1.64 -14.88
CA MET A 320 0.08 -0.23 -15.17
C MET A 320 -0.02 0.09 -16.66
N VAL A 321 0.41 -0.81 -17.56
CA VAL A 321 0.34 -0.60 -19.02
C VAL A 321 -1.02 -0.93 -19.63
N HIS A 322 -2.02 -1.29 -18.81
CA HIS A 322 -3.37 -1.59 -19.29
C HIS A 322 -4.03 -0.38 -19.96
N PRO A 323 -4.85 -0.57 -21.02
CA PRO A 323 -5.53 0.52 -21.73
C PRO A 323 -6.40 1.43 -20.84
N PHE A 324 -6.86 0.90 -19.69
CA PHE A 324 -7.56 1.67 -18.67
C PHE A 324 -6.80 2.95 -18.25
N PHE A 325 -5.46 2.92 -18.27
CA PHE A 325 -4.61 4.03 -17.86
C PHE A 325 -4.14 4.96 -18.98
N ASP A 326 -4.53 4.72 -20.24
CA ASP A 326 -4.01 5.48 -21.39
C ASP A 326 -4.37 6.97 -21.33
N GLU A 327 -5.53 7.31 -20.74
CA GLU A 327 -5.93 8.70 -20.51
C GLU A 327 -4.92 9.47 -19.64
N LEU A 328 -4.21 8.80 -18.72
CA LEU A 328 -3.18 9.43 -17.90
C LEU A 328 -1.89 9.75 -18.68
N ARG A 329 -1.68 9.09 -19.82
CA ARG A 329 -0.49 9.22 -20.68
C ARG A 329 -0.66 10.27 -21.77
N VAL A 330 -1.83 10.88 -21.88
CA VAL A 330 -2.07 11.94 -22.86
C VAL A 330 -1.33 13.20 -22.42
N GLU A 331 -0.52 13.77 -23.32
CA GLU A 331 0.21 15.00 -23.06
C GLU A 331 -0.76 16.14 -22.70
N GLY A 332 -0.47 16.84 -21.61
CA GLY A 332 -1.31 17.93 -21.13
C GLY A 332 -2.61 17.51 -20.44
N ALA A 333 -2.82 16.21 -20.18
CA ALA A 333 -3.94 15.74 -19.37
C ALA A 333 -3.86 16.30 -17.93
N ARG A 334 -5.02 16.66 -17.37
CA ARG A 334 -5.14 17.41 -16.11
C ARG A 334 -6.15 16.77 -15.17
N MET A 335 -5.99 17.04 -13.89
CA MET A 335 -6.98 16.69 -12.88
C MET A 335 -8.31 17.44 -13.12
N PRO A 336 -9.44 16.95 -12.57
CA PRO A 336 -10.74 17.63 -12.72
C PRO A 336 -10.80 19.07 -12.21
N ASN A 337 -9.87 19.47 -11.32
CA ASN A 337 -9.74 20.83 -10.81
C ASN A 337 -8.86 21.74 -11.70
N GLY A 338 -8.44 21.28 -12.88
CA GLY A 338 -7.59 22.00 -13.82
C GLY A 338 -6.09 21.99 -13.50
N LYS A 339 -5.68 21.45 -12.34
CA LYS A 339 -4.26 21.32 -12.00
C LYS A 339 -3.61 20.15 -12.75
N GLU A 340 -2.30 20.20 -12.86
CA GLU A 340 -1.49 19.11 -13.41
C GLU A 340 -1.60 17.85 -12.55
N PHE A 341 -1.40 16.69 -13.17
CA PHE A 341 -1.25 15.46 -12.41
C PHE A 341 0.01 15.49 -11.54
N PRO A 342 0.03 14.74 -10.43
CA PRO A 342 1.27 14.51 -9.71
C PRO A 342 2.28 13.75 -10.60
N PRO A 343 3.56 13.67 -10.23
CA PRO A 343 4.54 12.90 -10.99
C PRO A 343 4.12 11.43 -11.15
N LEU A 344 3.75 11.03 -12.38
CA LEU A 344 3.32 9.66 -12.70
C LEU A 344 4.43 8.85 -13.39
N PHE A 345 5.20 9.52 -14.25
CA PHE A 345 6.16 8.87 -15.17
C PHE A 345 7.62 9.15 -14.80
N ASN A 346 7.86 9.68 -13.60
CA ASN A 346 9.20 9.94 -13.08
C ASN A 346 9.88 8.65 -12.57
N PHE A 347 9.87 7.59 -13.38
CA PHE A 347 10.43 6.29 -13.02
C PHE A 347 11.92 6.34 -12.70
N THR A 348 12.36 5.46 -11.81
CA THR A 348 13.80 5.20 -11.60
C THR A 348 14.30 4.09 -12.51
N ARG A 349 15.63 3.88 -12.54
CA ARG A 349 16.23 2.77 -13.28
C ARG A 349 15.78 1.43 -12.70
N GLU A 350 15.67 1.33 -11.38
CA GLU A 350 15.21 0.13 -10.67
C GLU A 350 13.76 -0.20 -11.07
N GLU A 351 12.85 0.78 -11.08
CA GLU A 351 11.46 0.58 -11.49
C GLU A 351 11.34 0.07 -12.94
N LEU A 352 12.10 0.66 -13.88
CA LEU A 352 12.08 0.24 -15.29
C LEU A 352 12.78 -1.12 -15.52
N SER A 353 13.68 -1.52 -14.62
CA SER A 353 14.37 -2.82 -14.70
C SER A 353 13.46 -4.01 -14.38
N VAL A 354 12.30 -3.78 -13.76
CA VAL A 354 11.36 -4.85 -13.40
C VAL A 354 10.78 -5.54 -14.64
N ARG A 355 10.43 -4.75 -15.67
CA ARG A 355 9.90 -5.22 -16.96
C ARG A 355 10.44 -4.37 -18.10
N PRO A 356 11.70 -4.57 -18.50
CA PRO A 356 12.33 -3.75 -19.55
C PRO A 356 11.58 -3.84 -20.89
N ASP A 357 10.90 -4.97 -21.14
CA ASP A 357 10.06 -5.18 -22.31
C ASP A 357 8.82 -4.25 -22.36
N LEU A 358 8.41 -3.67 -21.24
CA LEU A 358 7.23 -2.79 -21.14
C LEU A 358 7.58 -1.29 -21.07
N ILE A 359 8.86 -0.91 -21.08
CA ILE A 359 9.32 0.47 -20.88
C ILE A 359 8.62 1.47 -21.82
N ARG A 360 8.49 1.14 -23.11
CA ARG A 360 7.85 2.02 -24.11
C ARG A 360 6.35 2.22 -23.90
N ARG A 361 5.70 1.37 -23.11
CA ARG A 361 4.30 1.52 -22.71
C ARG A 361 4.17 2.20 -21.34
N LEU A 362 5.19 2.10 -20.50
CA LEU A 362 5.25 2.76 -19.21
C LEU A 362 5.55 4.25 -19.36
N VAL A 363 6.51 4.60 -20.20
CA VAL A 363 7.00 5.97 -20.41
C VAL A 363 6.37 6.56 -21.68
N PRO A 364 5.50 7.58 -21.56
CA PRO A 364 5.01 8.31 -22.71
C PRO A 364 6.15 9.09 -23.40
N PRO A 365 6.13 9.29 -24.74
CA PRO A 365 7.20 9.96 -25.46
C PRO A 365 7.55 11.36 -24.92
N HIS A 366 6.55 12.13 -24.48
CA HIS A 366 6.75 13.48 -23.93
C HIS A 366 7.48 13.51 -22.56
N CYS A 367 7.67 12.36 -21.91
CA CYS A 367 8.41 12.22 -20.66
C CYS A 367 9.86 11.73 -20.85
N GLU A 368 10.26 11.32 -22.06
CA GLU A 368 11.58 10.73 -22.30
C GLU A 368 12.73 11.72 -22.02
N SER A 369 12.52 13.01 -22.31
CA SER A 369 13.53 14.06 -22.07
C SER A 369 13.82 14.27 -20.58
N GLU A 370 12.81 14.17 -19.72
CA GLU A 370 12.95 14.28 -18.28
C GLU A 370 13.75 13.09 -17.71
N LEU A 371 13.51 11.87 -18.21
CA LEU A 371 14.29 10.69 -17.83
C LEU A 371 15.73 10.78 -18.33
N ALA A 372 15.94 11.27 -19.56
CA ALA A 372 17.27 11.49 -20.11
C ALA A 372 18.09 12.47 -19.25
N SER A 373 17.48 13.54 -18.72
CA SER A 373 18.14 14.46 -17.77
C SER A 373 18.57 13.81 -16.45
N ARG A 374 18.03 12.63 -16.13
CA ARG A 374 18.38 11.80 -14.97
C ARG A 374 19.26 10.59 -15.36
N ASN A 375 19.87 10.63 -16.54
CA ASN A 375 20.70 9.56 -17.11
C ASN A 375 19.97 8.23 -17.36
N ILE A 376 18.66 8.29 -17.62
CA ILE A 376 17.84 7.13 -17.99
C ILE A 376 17.46 7.27 -19.47
N VAL A 377 18.20 6.58 -20.36
CA VAL A 377 17.98 6.59 -21.82
C VAL A 377 17.34 5.28 -22.25
N LEU A 378 16.19 5.35 -22.92
CA LEU A 378 15.39 4.16 -23.22
C LEU A 378 15.97 3.30 -24.36
N ASP A 379 16.58 3.91 -25.38
CA ASP A 379 17.14 3.19 -26.55
C ASP A 379 18.27 2.21 -26.17
N ASN A 380 19.05 2.54 -25.13
CA ASN A 380 20.18 1.77 -24.66
C ASN A 380 20.01 1.37 -23.18
N PHE A 381 18.77 1.15 -22.76
CA PHE A 381 18.47 0.84 -21.36
C PHE A 381 19.06 -0.52 -20.96
N VAL A 382 19.92 -0.51 -19.93
CA VAL A 382 20.49 -1.74 -19.35
C VAL A 382 19.79 -2.04 -18.02
N PRO A 383 18.93 -3.07 -17.94
CA PRO A 383 18.21 -3.40 -16.73
C PRO A 383 19.13 -3.92 -15.63
N ILE A 384 18.77 -3.65 -14.38
CA ILE A 384 19.34 -4.27 -13.18
C ILE A 384 18.72 -5.66 -13.03
N PRO A 385 19.50 -6.74 -12.85
CA PRO A 385 18.95 -8.06 -12.55
C PRO A 385 18.01 -8.04 -11.33
N LEU A 386 16.88 -8.74 -11.41
CA LEU A 386 15.87 -8.75 -10.34
C LEU A 386 16.42 -9.30 -9.01
N GLU A 387 17.38 -10.21 -9.08
CA GLU A 387 18.06 -10.78 -7.91
C GLU A 387 18.90 -9.74 -7.17
N ASP A 388 19.52 -8.81 -7.89
CA ASP A 388 20.33 -7.72 -7.32
C ASP A 388 19.47 -6.63 -6.65
N MET A 389 18.17 -6.56 -6.99
CA MET A 389 17.22 -5.64 -6.37
C MET A 389 16.59 -6.18 -5.08
N ARG A 390 16.70 -7.49 -4.82
CA ARG A 390 16.08 -8.13 -3.65
C ARG A 390 16.75 -7.62 -2.37
N ILE A 391 15.93 -7.25 -1.39
CA ILE A 391 16.45 -6.88 -0.07
C ILE A 391 16.36 -8.09 0.86
N THR A 392 17.43 -8.32 1.61
CA THR A 392 17.46 -9.26 2.75
C THR A 392 17.43 -8.47 4.06
N LEU A 393 16.78 -9.03 5.08
CA LEU A 393 16.87 -8.49 6.44
C LEU A 393 18.00 -9.22 7.16
N ASP A 394 19.08 -8.52 7.45
CA ASP A 394 20.17 -9.01 8.31
C ASP A 394 19.82 -8.98 9.82
#